data_AF-A0A7W2D4W3-F1
#
_entry.id   AF-A0A7W2D4W3-F1
#
_cell.length_a   1.000
_cell.length_b   1.000
_cell.length_c   1.000
_cell.angle_alpha   90.00
_cell.angle_beta   90.00
_cell.angle_gamma   90.00
#
_symmetry.space_group_name_H-M   'P 1'
#
loop_
_entity.id
_entity.type
_entity.pdbx_description
1 polymer ?
#
loop_
_entity_poly.entity_id
_entity_poly.type
_entity_poly.pdbx_seq_one_letter_code
_entity_poly.pdbx_strand_id
1 'polypeptide(L)'
;MTIATMRRSDRRISPVFLGIAAITAVAGWAAWTGFAEQPGFAVFLFVTAAWIVSLCLHEYAHARTALHSGDLSIEAKGYLTLNPFKYTHALLSIVLPVLFVMTGGIGLPGGAVFIERGRIHGRWKHSLISAAGPLVNLACAVALLVPLGIGALDTASVDFQAAVAFLGFLQVTATVLNLLPVPGLDGYGIIEPWLSHKIRRQVEPFAPFGLLAVFGILWIPEVNNAFFDTVYDLLSAFGVSPNLASYGHSLFQFWQ
;
A
#
# COMPACT_ATOMS: atom_id res chain seq x y z
N MET A 1 3.95 -12.20 -39.56
CA MET A 1 3.07 -12.39 -38.39
C MET A 1 3.66 -13.47 -37.53
N THR A 2 4.44 -13.11 -36.52
CA THR A 2 5.08 -14.07 -35.61
C THR A 2 4.28 -14.07 -34.34
N ILE A 3 3.45 -15.10 -34.16
CA ILE A 3 2.80 -15.37 -32.88
C ILE A 3 3.93 -15.74 -31.93
N ALA A 4 4.37 -14.80 -31.09
CA ALA A 4 5.32 -15.08 -30.03
C ALA A 4 4.69 -16.12 -29.12
N THR A 5 5.21 -17.35 -29.20
CA THR A 5 4.81 -18.46 -28.36
C THR A 5 5.11 -18.11 -26.91
N MET A 6 4.03 -17.76 -26.22
CA MET A 6 3.93 -17.42 -24.81
C MET A 6 4.55 -18.50 -23.92
N ARG A 7 5.40 -18.13 -22.96
CA ARG A 7 5.82 -19.06 -21.90
C ARG A 7 4.95 -18.87 -20.67
N ARG A 8 4.39 -19.98 -20.17
CA ARG A 8 3.66 -20.10 -18.87
C ARG A 8 4.43 -19.58 -17.64
N SER A 9 5.70 -19.16 -17.79
CA SER A 9 6.57 -18.66 -16.71
C SER A 9 6.16 -17.28 -16.20
N ASP A 10 5.51 -16.46 -17.02
CA ASP A 10 5.31 -15.02 -16.71
C ASP A 10 4.12 -14.75 -15.78
N ARG A 11 3.42 -15.82 -15.36
CA ARG A 11 2.28 -15.78 -14.41
C ARG A 11 2.54 -16.52 -13.10
N ARG A 12 3.77 -16.97 -12.85
CA ARG A 12 4.09 -17.69 -11.61
C ARG A 12 4.28 -16.69 -10.47
N ILE A 13 3.62 -16.94 -9.34
CA ILE A 13 3.85 -16.21 -8.08
C ILE A 13 5.32 -16.40 -7.69
N SER A 14 6.03 -15.30 -7.40
CA SER A 14 7.42 -15.35 -7.00
C SER A 14 7.58 -16.18 -5.72
N PRO A 15 8.58 -17.09 -5.62
CA PRO A 15 8.91 -17.77 -4.37
C PRO A 15 9.17 -16.81 -3.22
N VAL A 16 9.70 -15.61 -3.51
CA VAL A 16 9.91 -14.55 -2.51
C VAL A 16 8.59 -14.09 -1.91
N PHE A 17 7.56 -13.86 -2.74
CA PHE A 17 6.24 -13.47 -2.26
C PHE A 17 5.61 -14.58 -1.40
N LEU A 18 5.75 -15.84 -1.81
CA LEU A 18 5.29 -16.98 -1.02
C LEU A 18 6.01 -17.06 0.33
N GLY A 19 7.32 -16.77 0.36
CA GLY A 19 8.08 -16.68 1.60
C GLY A 19 7.56 -15.59 2.53
N ILE A 20 7.30 -14.38 2.01
CA ILE A 20 6.76 -13.26 2.80
C ILE A 20 5.34 -13.57 3.29
N ALA A 21 4.50 -14.19 2.45
CA ALA A 21 3.16 -14.63 2.84
C ALA A 21 3.21 -15.70 3.94
N ALA A 22 4.16 -16.64 3.85
CA ALA A 22 4.39 -17.64 4.90
C ALA A 22 4.84 -16.99 6.22
N ILE A 23 5.77 -16.02 6.17
CA ILE A 23 6.18 -15.25 7.35
C ILE A 23 4.98 -14.53 7.95
N THR A 24 4.14 -13.90 7.11
CA THR A 24 2.91 -13.22 7.55
C THR A 24 1.99 -14.19 8.31
N ALA A 25 1.74 -15.37 7.76
CA ALA A 25 0.87 -16.37 8.38
C ALA A 25 1.44 -16.90 9.71
N VAL A 26 2.74 -17.22 9.76
CA VAL A 26 3.40 -17.75 10.96
C VAL A 26 3.48 -16.69 12.05
N ALA A 27 3.87 -15.46 11.72
CA ALA A 27 3.93 -14.35 12.68
C ALA A 27 2.53 -13.97 13.19
N GLY A 28 1.53 -13.96 12.30
CA GLY A 28 0.14 -13.74 12.67
C GLY A 28 -0.40 -14.81 13.61
N TRP A 29 -0.10 -16.09 13.34
CA TRP A 29 -0.44 -17.19 14.24
C TRP A 29 0.25 -17.05 15.61
N ALA A 30 1.55 -16.74 15.63
CA ALA A 30 2.30 -16.57 16.87
C ALA A 30 1.77 -15.41 17.73
N ALA A 31 1.38 -14.30 17.09
CA ALA A 31 0.71 -13.18 17.74
C ALA A 31 -0.69 -13.57 18.24
N TRP A 32 -1.48 -14.28 17.43
CA TRP A 32 -2.83 -14.74 17.78
C TRP A 32 -2.84 -15.63 19.02
N THR A 33 -1.96 -16.63 19.08
CA THR A 33 -1.94 -17.62 20.16
C THR A 33 -1.20 -17.13 21.40
N GLY A 34 -0.54 -15.97 21.34
CA GLY A 34 0.37 -15.51 22.40
C GLY A 34 1.55 -16.45 22.61
N PHE A 35 1.98 -17.18 21.56
CA PHE A 35 3.06 -18.18 21.67
C PHE A 35 4.43 -17.52 21.84
N ALA A 36 4.59 -16.30 21.32
CA ALA A 36 5.84 -15.57 21.45
C ALA A 36 6.01 -15.04 22.89
N GLU A 37 7.12 -15.41 23.54
CA GLU A 37 7.50 -14.83 24.85
C GLU A 37 7.63 -13.29 24.79
N GLN A 38 7.98 -12.77 23.61
CA GLN A 38 8.00 -11.34 23.29
C GLN A 38 6.99 -11.05 22.17
N PRO A 39 5.78 -10.57 22.48
CA PRO A 39 4.74 -10.35 21.47
C PRO A 39 5.16 -9.30 20.42
N GLY A 40 5.97 -8.32 20.82
CA GLY A 40 6.43 -7.25 19.94
C GLY A 40 7.18 -7.71 18.69
N PHE A 41 8.05 -8.73 18.79
CA PHE A 41 8.76 -9.25 17.62
C PHE A 41 7.83 -9.94 16.62
N ALA A 42 6.87 -10.72 17.13
CA ALA A 42 5.86 -11.37 16.28
C ALA A 42 4.96 -10.32 15.60
N VAL A 43 4.53 -9.30 16.33
CA VAL A 43 3.76 -8.16 15.79
C VAL A 43 4.56 -7.42 14.71
N PHE A 44 5.83 -7.10 14.96
CA PHE A 44 6.71 -6.45 14.00
C PHE A 44 6.83 -7.24 12.69
N LEU A 45 7.10 -8.55 12.78
CA LEU A 45 7.19 -9.42 11.62
C LEU A 45 5.86 -9.52 10.87
N PHE A 46 4.76 -9.68 11.59
CA PHE A 46 3.42 -9.77 11.01
C PHE A 46 3.07 -8.50 10.23
N VAL A 47 3.15 -7.34 10.88
CA VAL A 47 2.79 -6.05 10.27
C VAL A 47 3.69 -5.74 9.08
N THR A 48 5.01 -5.90 9.21
CA THR A 48 5.96 -5.61 8.12
C THR A 48 5.72 -6.53 6.93
N ALA A 49 5.61 -7.84 7.16
CA ALA A 49 5.43 -8.80 6.07
C ALA A 49 4.06 -8.63 5.39
N ALA A 50 2.98 -8.44 6.16
CA ALA A 50 1.65 -8.20 5.63
C ALA A 50 1.57 -6.91 4.82
N TRP A 51 2.25 -5.84 5.27
CA TRP A 51 2.31 -4.58 4.55
C TRP A 51 3.09 -4.70 3.22
N ILE A 52 4.18 -5.48 3.19
CA ILE A 52 4.89 -5.78 1.93
C ILE A 52 3.99 -6.58 0.98
N VAL A 53 3.20 -7.52 1.50
CA VAL A 53 2.22 -8.27 0.71
C VAL A 53 1.18 -7.34 0.11
N SER A 54 0.57 -6.45 0.91
CA SER A 54 -0.42 -5.49 0.39
C SER A 54 0.18 -4.58 -0.69
N LEU A 55 1.44 -4.17 -0.53
CA LEU A 55 2.10 -3.37 -1.53
C LEU A 55 2.34 -4.14 -2.84
N CYS A 56 2.77 -5.40 -2.76
CA CYS A 56 2.91 -6.23 -3.96
C CYS A 56 1.56 -6.39 -4.69
N LEU A 57 0.46 -6.52 -3.93
CA LEU A 57 -0.90 -6.57 -4.49
C LEU A 57 -1.31 -5.24 -5.13
N HIS A 58 -0.97 -4.10 -4.52
CA HIS A 58 -1.18 -2.75 -5.06
C HIS A 58 -0.52 -2.58 -6.43
N GLU A 59 0.78 -2.86 -6.53
CA GLU A 59 1.52 -2.75 -7.79
C GLU A 59 1.06 -3.78 -8.82
N TYR A 60 0.70 -4.98 -8.37
CA TYR A 60 0.09 -5.99 -9.22
C TYR A 60 -1.25 -5.51 -9.79
N ALA A 61 -2.07 -4.79 -9.03
CA ALA A 61 -3.35 -4.29 -9.49
C ALA A 61 -3.20 -3.23 -10.58
N HIS A 62 -2.23 -2.32 -10.44
CA HIS A 62 -1.84 -1.40 -11.51
C HIS A 62 -1.45 -2.16 -12.78
N ALA A 63 -0.51 -3.10 -12.66
CA ALA A 63 -0.01 -3.90 -13.77
C ALA A 63 -1.13 -4.71 -14.45
N ARG A 64 -1.99 -5.35 -13.66
CA ARG A 64 -3.10 -6.19 -14.14
C ARG A 64 -4.16 -5.36 -14.85
N THR A 65 -4.51 -4.19 -14.32
CA THR A 65 -5.53 -3.30 -14.91
C THR A 65 -5.02 -2.69 -16.22
N ALA A 66 -3.74 -2.36 -16.28
CA ALA A 66 -3.12 -1.83 -17.49
C ALA A 66 -2.98 -2.89 -18.59
N LEU A 67 -2.69 -4.15 -18.22
CA LEU A 67 -2.76 -5.28 -19.16
C LEU A 67 -4.16 -5.44 -19.77
N HIS A 68 -5.22 -5.44 -18.94
CA HIS A 68 -6.60 -5.50 -19.45
C HIS A 68 -6.98 -4.28 -20.29
N SER A 69 -6.33 -3.14 -20.04
CA SER A 69 -6.55 -1.91 -20.79
C SER A 69 -5.81 -1.87 -22.14
N GLY A 70 -4.95 -2.86 -22.43
CA GLY A 70 -4.26 -3.05 -23.70
C GLY A 70 -2.74 -2.84 -23.67
N ASP A 71 -2.14 -2.58 -22.49
CA ASP A 71 -0.69 -2.44 -22.38
C ASP A 71 0.01 -3.80 -22.23
N LEU A 72 0.38 -4.38 -23.37
CA LEU A 72 1.14 -5.63 -23.45
C LEU A 72 2.61 -5.49 -23.00
N SER A 73 3.13 -4.26 -22.78
CA SER A 73 4.52 -4.05 -22.33
C SER A 73 4.74 -4.51 -20.88
N ILE A 74 3.67 -4.59 -20.10
CA ILE A 74 3.69 -4.92 -18.68
C ILE A 74 4.01 -6.40 -18.44
N GLU A 75 3.59 -7.28 -19.36
CA GLU A 75 3.95 -8.70 -19.31
C GLU A 75 5.47 -8.88 -19.46
N ALA A 76 6.12 -8.08 -20.30
CA ALA A 76 7.57 -8.14 -20.51
C ALA A 76 8.40 -7.61 -19.32
N LYS A 77 7.84 -6.72 -18.49
CA LYS A 77 8.51 -6.13 -17.32
C LYS A 77 8.48 -7.01 -16.07
N GLY A 78 7.73 -8.12 -16.10
CA GLY A 78 7.67 -9.08 -14.99
C GLY A 78 6.94 -8.60 -13.73
N TYR A 79 6.20 -7.50 -13.81
CA TYR A 79 5.42 -6.91 -12.70
C TYR A 79 4.25 -7.80 -12.24
N LEU A 80 3.86 -8.79 -13.06
CA LEU A 80 2.83 -9.78 -12.72
C LEU A 80 3.32 -10.92 -11.82
N THR A 81 4.59 -10.93 -11.41
CA THR A 81 5.17 -12.01 -10.59
C THR A 81 5.09 -11.78 -9.09
N LEU A 82 4.49 -10.66 -8.64
CA LEU A 82 4.38 -10.28 -7.22
C LEU A 82 5.75 -10.17 -6.51
N ASN A 83 6.83 -9.95 -7.25
CA ASN A 83 8.17 -9.90 -6.67
C ASN A 83 8.50 -8.46 -6.21
N PRO A 84 8.65 -8.20 -4.89
CA PRO A 84 8.91 -6.86 -4.38
C PRO A 84 10.17 -6.21 -4.97
N PHE A 85 11.18 -7.02 -5.33
CA PHE A 85 12.44 -6.53 -5.89
C PHE A 85 12.38 -6.11 -7.36
N LYS A 86 11.30 -6.47 -8.07
CA LYS A 86 11.15 -6.10 -9.49
C LYS A 86 10.52 -4.73 -9.68
N TYR A 87 9.93 -4.14 -8.65
CA TYR A 87 9.33 -2.82 -8.73
C TYR A 87 10.44 -1.75 -8.62
N THR A 88 10.68 -1.01 -9.70
CA THR A 88 11.89 -0.20 -9.93
C THR A 88 12.10 0.96 -8.95
N HIS A 89 11.06 1.41 -8.24
CA HIS A 89 11.14 2.44 -7.20
C HIS A 89 10.80 1.94 -5.80
N ALA A 90 10.74 0.61 -5.63
CA ALA A 90 10.52 -0.05 -4.34
C ALA A 90 11.48 0.47 -3.26
N LEU A 91 12.76 0.64 -3.55
CA LEU A 91 13.72 1.06 -2.52
C LEU A 91 13.40 2.44 -1.93
N LEU A 92 13.26 3.51 -2.71
CA LEU A 92 12.97 4.84 -2.15
C LEU A 92 11.56 4.94 -1.59
N SER A 93 10.61 4.26 -2.23
CA SER A 93 9.20 4.43 -1.90
C SER A 93 8.67 3.41 -0.89
N ILE A 94 9.43 2.36 -0.57
CA ILE A 94 9.12 1.42 0.51
C ILE A 94 9.98 1.75 1.72
N VAL A 95 11.28 2.02 1.52
CA VAL A 95 12.22 2.22 2.63
C VAL A 95 11.96 3.55 3.33
N LEU A 96 11.66 4.64 2.61
CA LEU A 96 11.41 5.92 3.26
C LEU A 96 10.13 5.87 4.11
N PRO A 97 8.97 5.37 3.61
CA PRO A 97 7.79 5.11 4.44
C PRO A 97 8.04 4.21 5.63
N VAL A 98 8.73 3.08 5.44
CA VAL A 98 9.02 2.14 6.54
C VAL A 98 9.91 2.79 7.60
N LEU A 99 10.93 3.58 7.20
CA LEU A 99 11.75 4.32 8.14
C LEU A 99 10.94 5.36 8.93
N PHE A 100 9.97 6.02 8.30
CA PHE A 100 9.07 6.97 8.97
C PHE A 100 8.02 6.28 9.87
N VAL A 101 7.51 5.11 9.48
CA VAL A 101 6.69 4.25 10.36
C VAL A 101 7.51 3.82 11.58
N MET A 102 8.76 3.39 11.39
CA MET A 102 9.66 2.95 12.47
C MET A 102 10.07 4.08 13.42
N THR A 103 10.04 5.34 12.97
CA THR A 103 10.46 6.52 13.76
C THR A 103 9.31 7.39 14.28
N GLY A 104 8.07 7.22 13.80
CA GLY A 104 6.96 8.10 14.22
C GLY A 104 5.55 7.82 13.67
N GLY A 105 5.20 6.59 13.28
CA GLY A 105 3.78 6.22 13.05
C GLY A 105 3.11 6.72 11.76
N ILE A 106 3.86 7.11 10.72
CA ILE A 106 3.28 7.57 9.45
C ILE A 106 3.34 6.45 8.40
N GLY A 107 2.25 5.71 8.19
CA GLY A 107 2.14 4.73 7.10
C GLY A 107 2.01 5.39 5.74
N LEU A 108 2.95 5.19 4.81
CA LEU A 108 2.91 5.87 3.50
C LEU A 108 2.96 4.90 2.32
N PRO A 109 2.47 5.31 1.13
CA PRO A 109 2.49 4.51 -0.09
C PRO A 109 3.87 4.12 -0.61
N GLY A 110 3.94 2.89 -1.14
CA GLY A 110 4.97 2.47 -2.08
C GLY A 110 4.86 3.15 -3.45
N GLY A 111 5.86 2.94 -4.28
CA GLY A 111 6.21 3.85 -5.36
C GLY A 111 5.74 3.39 -6.73
N ALA A 112 5.21 4.37 -7.46
CA ALA A 112 4.67 4.28 -8.80
C ALA A 112 5.38 3.27 -9.73
N VAL A 113 4.61 2.29 -10.21
CA VAL A 113 4.93 1.53 -11.42
C VAL A 113 4.99 2.47 -12.62
N PHE A 114 6.10 2.41 -13.35
CA PHE A 114 6.24 3.08 -14.66
C PHE A 114 5.42 2.36 -15.73
N ILE A 115 4.18 2.80 -15.89
CA ILE A 115 3.26 2.36 -16.94
C ILE A 115 3.52 3.17 -18.21
N GLU A 116 3.67 2.50 -19.35
CA GLU A 116 3.82 3.15 -20.66
C GLU A 116 2.46 3.64 -21.15
N ARG A 117 2.01 4.77 -20.57
CA ARG A 117 0.71 5.39 -20.85
C ARG A 117 0.48 5.74 -22.34
N GLY A 118 1.54 5.80 -23.14
CA GLY A 118 1.46 6.07 -24.58
C GLY A 118 0.72 5.02 -25.41
N ARG A 119 0.43 3.83 -24.87
CA ARG A 119 -0.26 2.74 -25.60
C ARG A 119 -1.71 2.51 -25.19
N ILE A 120 -2.23 3.23 -24.21
CA ILE A 120 -3.56 2.99 -23.65
C ILE A 120 -4.54 4.03 -24.20
N HIS A 121 -5.52 3.56 -24.96
CA HIS A 121 -6.54 4.41 -25.57
C HIS A 121 -7.72 4.63 -24.61
N GLY A 122 -7.93 5.88 -24.18
CA GLY A 122 -9.12 6.33 -23.45
C GLY A 122 -8.84 6.86 -22.05
N ARG A 123 -9.36 8.06 -21.74
CA ARG A 123 -9.13 8.79 -20.48
C ARG A 123 -9.54 7.98 -19.24
N TRP A 124 -10.65 7.26 -19.34
CA TRP A 124 -11.18 6.38 -18.28
C TRP A 124 -10.27 5.20 -17.94
N LYS A 125 -9.62 4.60 -18.94
CA LYS A 125 -8.73 3.46 -18.69
C LYS A 125 -7.49 3.89 -17.91
N HIS A 126 -6.93 5.05 -18.24
CA HIS A 126 -5.83 5.65 -17.47
C HIS A 126 -6.23 5.92 -16.03
N SER A 127 -7.40 6.54 -15.81
CA SER A 127 -7.89 6.79 -14.45
C SER A 127 -8.10 5.50 -13.67
N LEU A 128 -8.66 4.46 -14.29
CA LEU A 128 -8.91 3.17 -13.66
C LEU A 128 -7.61 2.45 -13.28
N ILE A 129 -6.60 2.52 -14.14
CA ILE A 129 -5.28 1.95 -13.86
C ILE A 129 -4.69 2.61 -12.63
N SER A 130 -4.70 3.95 -12.55
CA SER A 130 -4.22 4.67 -11.37
C SER A 130 -5.10 4.46 -10.13
N ALA A 131 -6.40 4.23 -10.28
CA ALA A 131 -7.26 3.89 -9.15
C ALA A 131 -7.05 2.46 -8.62
N ALA A 132 -6.51 1.54 -9.41
CA ALA A 132 -6.43 0.12 -9.06
C ALA A 132 -5.61 -0.17 -7.79
N GLY A 133 -4.45 0.47 -7.64
CA GLY A 133 -3.62 0.33 -6.44
C GLY A 133 -4.30 0.85 -5.17
N PRO A 134 -4.77 2.11 -5.11
CA PRO A 134 -5.50 2.65 -3.96
C PRO A 134 -6.72 1.80 -3.58
N LEU A 135 -7.44 1.26 -4.56
CA LEU A 135 -8.57 0.37 -4.32
C LEU A 135 -8.16 -0.96 -3.67
N VAL A 136 -6.97 -1.50 -3.98
CA VAL A 136 -6.44 -2.67 -3.29
C VAL A 136 -6.05 -2.34 -1.84
N ASN A 137 -5.42 -1.19 -1.58
CA ASN A 137 -5.12 -0.76 -0.21
C ASN A 137 -6.42 -0.62 0.59
N LEU A 138 -7.46 -0.03 -0.01
CA LEU A 138 -8.78 0.08 0.61
C LEU A 138 -9.40 -1.30 0.87
N ALA A 139 -9.31 -2.23 -0.09
CA ALA A 139 -9.81 -3.59 0.09
C ALA A 139 -9.07 -4.33 1.22
N CYS A 140 -7.75 -4.15 1.32
CA CYS A 140 -6.95 -4.67 2.44
C CYS A 140 -7.37 -4.04 3.77
N ALA A 141 -7.58 -2.71 3.82
CA ALA A 141 -8.07 -2.02 5.01
C ALA A 141 -9.43 -2.60 5.45
N VAL A 142 -10.38 -2.75 4.53
CA VAL A 142 -11.71 -3.34 4.80
C VAL A 142 -11.58 -4.78 5.31
N ALA A 143 -10.73 -5.59 4.68
CA ALA A 143 -10.52 -6.99 5.08
C ALA A 143 -9.92 -7.14 6.49
N LEU A 144 -9.18 -6.14 6.97
CA LEU A 144 -8.59 -6.11 8.31
C LEU A 144 -9.54 -5.50 9.34
N LEU A 145 -10.15 -4.36 9.00
CA LEU A 145 -10.90 -3.53 9.94
C LEU A 145 -12.33 -4.02 10.15
N VAL A 146 -12.99 -4.58 9.14
CA VAL A 146 -14.37 -5.08 9.30
C VAL A 146 -14.44 -6.24 10.30
N PRO A 147 -13.62 -7.31 10.19
CA PRO A 147 -13.65 -8.40 11.19
C PRO A 147 -13.32 -7.91 12.59
N LEU A 148 -12.40 -6.95 12.71
CA LEU A 148 -12.04 -6.36 14.00
C LEU A 148 -13.20 -5.56 14.59
N GLY A 149 -13.83 -4.69 13.80
CA GLY A 149 -14.91 -3.81 14.25
C GLY A 149 -16.22 -4.48 14.62
N ILE A 150 -16.51 -5.63 14.00
CA ILE A 150 -17.70 -6.44 14.33
C ILE A 150 -17.44 -7.45 15.46
N GLY A 151 -16.25 -7.46 16.05
CA GLY A 151 -15.88 -8.39 17.13
C GLY A 151 -15.59 -9.82 16.68
N ALA A 152 -15.37 -10.07 15.38
CA ALA A 152 -15.02 -11.41 14.89
C ALA A 152 -13.62 -11.89 15.35
N LEU A 153 -12.82 -10.97 15.88
CA LEU A 153 -11.47 -11.22 16.40
C LEU A 153 -11.42 -11.21 17.94
N ASP A 154 -12.56 -11.15 18.66
CA ASP A 154 -12.59 -11.03 20.13
C ASP A 154 -11.97 -12.24 20.85
N THR A 155 -11.93 -13.41 20.21
CA THR A 155 -11.27 -14.61 20.75
C THR A 155 -9.75 -14.60 20.55
N ALA A 156 -9.22 -13.68 19.74
CA ALA A 156 -7.78 -13.53 19.54
C ALA A 156 -7.15 -12.76 20.71
N SER A 157 -5.83 -12.90 20.88
CA SER A 157 -5.08 -12.07 21.83
C SER A 157 -5.26 -10.57 21.54
N VAL A 158 -5.21 -9.75 22.60
CA VAL A 158 -5.26 -8.29 22.46
C VAL A 158 -4.11 -7.78 21.59
N ASP A 159 -2.93 -8.39 21.70
CA ASP A 159 -1.75 -8.07 20.89
C ASP A 159 -1.99 -8.29 19.40
N PHE A 160 -2.68 -9.38 19.03
CA PHE A 160 -3.04 -9.64 17.64
C PHE A 160 -4.08 -8.64 17.13
N GLN A 161 -5.12 -8.36 17.92
CA GLN A 161 -6.12 -7.35 17.59
C GLN A 161 -5.47 -5.97 17.37
N ALA A 162 -4.52 -5.60 18.24
CA ALA A 162 -3.74 -4.37 18.13
C ALA A 162 -2.86 -4.35 16.87
N ALA A 163 -2.21 -5.45 16.54
CA ALA A 163 -1.42 -5.59 15.31
C ALA A 163 -2.28 -5.43 14.04
N VAL A 164 -3.48 -6.04 14.02
CA VAL A 164 -4.45 -5.88 12.92
C VAL A 164 -4.96 -4.45 12.83
N ALA A 165 -5.27 -3.81 13.98
CA ALA A 165 -5.70 -2.42 14.04
C ALA A 165 -4.63 -1.48 13.46
N PHE A 166 -3.37 -1.68 13.85
CA PHE A 166 -2.25 -0.88 13.36
C PHE A 166 -1.98 -1.12 11.87
N LEU A 167 -2.00 -2.38 11.41
CA LEU A 167 -1.87 -2.68 9.99
C LEU A 167 -3.01 -2.06 9.18
N GLY A 168 -4.25 -2.12 9.68
CA GLY A 168 -5.40 -1.47 9.07
C GLY A 168 -5.25 0.04 8.99
N PHE A 169 -4.76 0.68 10.06
CA PHE A 169 -4.36 2.09 10.06
C PHE A 169 -3.35 2.38 8.93
N LEU A 170 -2.29 1.58 8.77
CA LEU A 170 -1.33 1.75 7.68
C LEU A 170 -1.98 1.65 6.28
N GLN A 171 -2.94 0.73 6.09
CA GLN A 171 -3.66 0.60 4.82
C GLN A 171 -4.58 1.80 4.53
N VAL A 172 -5.27 2.32 5.55
CA VAL A 172 -6.09 3.53 5.44
C VAL A 172 -5.21 4.72 5.08
N THR A 173 -4.10 4.93 5.79
CA THR A 173 -3.16 6.02 5.52
C THR A 173 -2.60 5.93 4.10
N ALA A 174 -2.17 4.74 3.66
CA ALA A 174 -1.71 4.50 2.30
C ALA A 174 -2.80 4.76 1.24
N THR A 175 -4.07 4.45 1.55
CA THR A 175 -5.20 4.74 0.67
C THR A 175 -5.43 6.25 0.54
N VAL A 176 -5.52 6.96 1.67
CA VAL A 176 -5.77 8.41 1.69
C VAL A 176 -4.67 9.15 0.94
N LEU A 177 -3.40 8.80 1.19
CA LEU A 177 -2.26 9.43 0.52
C LEU A 177 -2.26 9.15 -0.97
N ASN A 178 -2.46 7.90 -1.38
CA ASN A 178 -2.50 7.57 -2.80
C ASN A 178 -3.72 8.16 -3.52
N LEU A 179 -4.74 8.63 -2.82
CA LEU A 179 -5.86 9.36 -3.44
C LEU A 179 -5.61 10.87 -3.55
N LEU A 180 -4.55 11.40 -2.92
CA LEU A 180 -4.22 12.81 -3.05
C LEU A 180 -3.88 13.18 -4.51
N PRO A 181 -4.40 14.29 -5.04
CA PRO A 181 -4.17 14.75 -6.40
C PRO A 181 -2.78 15.40 -6.57
N VAL A 182 -1.73 14.78 -6.03
CA VAL A 182 -0.35 15.29 -6.07
C VAL A 182 0.47 14.53 -7.13
N PRO A 183 1.21 15.23 -8.00
CA PRO A 183 2.05 14.59 -9.03
C PRO A 183 2.98 13.54 -8.43
N GLY A 184 3.08 12.38 -9.07
CA GLY A 184 3.89 11.26 -8.54
C GLY A 184 3.12 10.30 -7.62
N LEU A 185 1.91 10.66 -7.18
CA LEU A 185 0.96 9.74 -6.52
C LEU A 185 -0.14 9.28 -7.48
N ASP A 186 -0.80 8.18 -7.13
CA ASP A 186 -1.86 7.58 -7.94
C ASP A 186 -3.04 8.51 -8.17
N GLY A 187 -3.42 9.30 -7.17
CA GLY A 187 -4.57 10.21 -7.20
C GLY A 187 -4.41 11.27 -8.28
N TYR A 188 -3.19 11.75 -8.50
CA TYR A 188 -2.90 12.59 -9.67
C TYR A 188 -3.09 11.81 -10.98
N GLY A 189 -2.64 10.56 -11.07
CA GLY A 189 -2.89 9.70 -12.23
C GLY A 189 -4.39 9.44 -12.51
N ILE A 190 -5.25 9.49 -11.49
CA ILE A 190 -6.71 9.42 -11.67
C ILE A 190 -7.23 10.65 -12.41
N ILE A 191 -6.81 11.85 -12.00
CA ILE A 191 -7.30 13.12 -12.56
C ILE A 191 -6.52 13.60 -13.79
N GLU A 192 -5.27 13.17 -13.96
CA GLU A 192 -4.37 13.64 -15.00
C GLU A 192 -4.97 13.49 -16.40
N PRO A 193 -5.59 12.35 -16.78
CA PRO A 193 -6.24 12.21 -18.07
C PRO A 193 -7.33 13.25 -18.32
N TRP A 194 -7.88 13.88 -17.28
CA TRP A 194 -8.93 14.90 -17.35
C TRP A 194 -8.38 16.33 -17.47
N LEU A 195 -7.13 16.55 -17.05
CA LEU A 195 -6.45 17.85 -17.16
C LEU A 195 -6.13 18.22 -18.62
N SER A 196 -6.06 19.52 -18.88
CA SER A 196 -5.64 20.07 -20.18
C SER A 196 -4.16 19.77 -20.45
N HIS A 197 -3.78 19.68 -21.73
CA HIS A 197 -2.39 19.43 -22.11
C HIS A 197 -1.41 20.48 -21.56
N LYS A 198 -1.85 21.74 -21.44
CA LYS A 198 -1.03 22.83 -20.89
C LYS A 198 -0.68 22.55 -19.42
N ILE A 199 -1.66 22.14 -18.62
CA ILE A 199 -1.46 21.83 -17.19
C ILE A 199 -0.53 20.64 -17.03
N ARG A 200 -0.74 19.55 -17.80
CA ARG A 200 0.13 18.36 -17.68
C ARG A 200 1.60 18.68 -17.95
N ARG A 201 1.88 19.43 -19.02
CA ARG A 201 3.25 19.81 -19.38
C ARG A 201 3.91 20.73 -18.34
N GLN A 202 3.14 21.54 -17.63
CA GLN A 202 3.65 22.38 -16.54
C GLN A 202 3.91 21.58 -15.27
N VAL A 203 3.13 20.52 -15.03
CA VAL A 203 3.17 19.73 -13.80
C VAL A 203 4.15 18.56 -13.88
N GLU A 204 4.39 18.01 -15.07
CA GLU A 204 5.30 16.88 -15.33
C GLU A 204 6.71 17.03 -14.71
N PRO A 205 7.39 18.20 -14.77
CA PRO A 205 8.69 18.38 -14.13
C PRO A 205 8.66 18.25 -12.59
N PHE A 206 7.51 18.44 -11.97
CA PHE A 206 7.34 18.38 -10.52
C PHE A 206 6.99 16.97 -10.01
N ALA A 207 6.68 16.02 -10.90
CA ALA A 207 6.32 14.65 -10.50
C ALA A 207 7.35 13.95 -9.59
N PRO A 208 8.68 14.06 -9.82
CA PRO A 208 9.67 13.48 -8.91
C PRO A 208 9.70 14.14 -7.52
N PHE A 209 9.27 15.39 -7.42
CA PHE A 209 9.26 16.17 -6.18
C PHE A 209 7.92 16.09 -5.44
N GLY A 210 6.87 15.55 -6.05
CA GLY A 210 5.54 15.58 -5.43
C GLY A 210 5.45 14.80 -4.13
N LEU A 211 6.14 13.65 -4.03
CA LEU A 211 6.26 12.92 -2.76
C LEU A 211 6.96 13.77 -1.69
N LEU A 212 8.06 14.44 -2.04
CA LEU A 212 8.77 15.37 -1.14
C LEU A 212 7.90 16.56 -0.74
N ALA A 213 7.06 17.07 -1.64
CA ALA A 213 6.13 18.15 -1.35
C ALA A 213 5.06 17.71 -0.34
N VAL A 214 4.52 16.49 -0.45
CA VAL A 214 3.60 15.93 0.55
C VAL A 214 4.27 15.86 1.92
N PHE A 215 5.51 15.39 2.00
CA PHE A 215 6.27 15.39 3.25
C PHE A 215 6.45 16.79 3.83
N GLY A 216 6.86 17.76 3.00
CA GLY A 216 7.03 19.15 3.44
C GLY A 216 5.72 19.77 3.95
N ILE A 217 4.60 19.44 3.32
CA ILE A 217 3.26 19.90 3.73
C ILE A 217 2.81 19.22 5.02
N LEU A 218 3.05 17.92 5.19
CA LEU A 218 2.73 17.18 6.42
C LEU A 218 3.62 17.56 7.61
N TRP A 219 4.67 18.37 7.40
CA TRP A 219 5.44 18.98 8.49
C TRP A 219 4.70 20.15 9.15
N ILE A 220 3.70 20.73 8.46
CA ILE A 220 2.84 21.78 9.01
C ILE A 220 1.91 21.11 10.04
N PRO A 221 1.97 21.48 11.34
CA PRO A 221 1.23 20.79 12.39
C PRO A 221 -0.26 20.72 12.15
N GLU A 222 -0.87 21.79 11.63
CA GLU A 222 -2.29 21.87 11.34
C GLU A 222 -2.71 20.87 10.25
N VAL A 223 -1.87 20.72 9.22
CA VAL A 223 -2.12 19.77 8.13
C VAL A 223 -1.88 18.34 8.60
N ASN A 224 -0.84 18.12 9.41
CA ASN A 224 -0.55 16.83 10.02
C ASN A 224 -1.73 16.34 10.86
N ASN A 225 -2.21 17.19 11.78
CA ASN A 225 -3.34 16.88 12.64
C ASN A 225 -4.60 16.59 11.81
N ALA A 226 -4.96 17.47 10.88
CA ALA A 226 -6.14 17.25 10.04
C ALA A 226 -6.06 15.95 9.23
N PHE A 227 -4.87 15.61 8.72
CA PHE A 227 -4.63 14.38 7.99
C PHE A 227 -4.82 13.15 8.89
N PHE A 228 -4.20 13.12 10.07
CA PHE A 228 -4.32 11.98 10.97
C PHE A 228 -5.69 11.87 11.63
N ASP A 229 -6.35 12.99 11.94
CA ASP A 229 -7.73 13.02 12.39
C ASP A 229 -8.64 12.34 11.36
N THR A 230 -8.46 12.65 10.07
CA THR A 230 -9.19 11.96 8.98
C THR A 230 -8.92 10.45 8.98
N VAL A 231 -7.67 10.03 9.19
CA VAL A 231 -7.33 8.60 9.25
C VAL A 231 -7.97 7.91 10.46
N TYR A 232 -7.94 8.55 11.63
CA TYR A 232 -8.55 8.02 12.86
C TYR A 232 -10.08 8.01 12.80
N ASP A 233 -10.69 8.99 12.15
CA ASP A 233 -12.13 9.02 11.89
C ASP A 233 -12.55 7.86 10.98
N LEU A 234 -11.78 7.62 9.92
CA LEU A 234 -12.01 6.47 9.03
C LEU A 234 -11.85 5.14 9.78
N LEU A 235 -10.82 5.00 10.63
CA LEU A 235 -10.63 3.83 11.47
C LEU A 235 -11.82 3.61 12.42
N SER A 236 -12.26 4.69 13.06
CA SER A 236 -13.40 4.69 13.98
C SER A 236 -14.72 4.39 13.27
N ALA A 237 -14.86 4.77 12.00
CA ALA A 237 -16.02 4.41 11.18
C ALA A 237 -16.15 2.90 10.94
N PHE A 238 -15.03 2.15 11.02
CA PHE A 238 -15.07 0.69 11.04
C PHE A 238 -15.36 0.09 12.43
N GLY A 239 -15.58 0.90 13.47
CA GLY A 239 -15.76 0.43 14.84
C GLY A 239 -14.46 0.08 15.56
N VAL A 240 -13.30 0.48 15.00
CA VAL A 240 -11.99 0.18 15.57
C VAL A 240 -11.48 1.38 16.37
N SER A 241 -11.14 1.16 17.63
CA SER A 241 -10.65 2.21 18.53
C SER A 241 -9.26 2.71 18.10
N PRO A 242 -9.03 4.04 17.99
CA PRO A 242 -7.71 4.61 17.75
C PRO A 242 -6.66 4.15 18.77
N ASN A 243 -7.05 3.98 20.04
CA ASN A 243 -6.15 3.51 21.09
C ASN A 243 -5.62 2.10 20.82
N LEU A 244 -6.40 1.24 20.16
CA LEU A 244 -5.99 -0.12 19.81
C LEU A 244 -4.92 -0.09 18.71
N ALA A 245 -5.07 0.79 17.72
CA ALA A 245 -4.05 1.02 16.69
C ALA A 245 -2.78 1.64 17.28
N SER A 246 -2.90 2.59 18.21
CA SER A 246 -1.75 3.16 18.93
C SER A 246 -1.03 2.12 19.78
N TYR A 247 -1.76 1.20 20.42
CA TYR A 247 -1.15 0.07 21.14
C TYR A 247 -0.40 -0.85 20.18
N GLY A 248 -0.98 -1.17 19.02
CA GLY A 248 -0.31 -1.96 17.97
C GLY A 248 0.97 -1.29 17.47
N HIS A 249 0.98 0.04 17.33
CA HIS A 249 2.18 0.81 17.01
C HIS A 249 3.26 0.67 18.09
N SER A 250 2.88 0.74 19.37
CA SER A 250 3.84 0.54 20.48
C SER A 250 4.44 -0.87 20.50
N LEU A 251 3.63 -1.90 20.24
CA LEU A 251 4.11 -3.28 20.11
C LEU A 251 5.01 -3.46 18.88
N PHE A 252 4.71 -2.76 17.79
CA PHE A 252 5.54 -2.76 16.59
C PHE A 252 6.94 -2.16 16.86
N GLN A 253 7.04 -1.13 17.69
CA GLN A 253 8.29 -0.48 18.10
C GLN A 253 8.94 -1.14 19.34
N PHE A 254 8.92 -2.47 19.42
CA PHE A 254 9.34 -3.24 20.60
C PHE A 254 10.79 -3.01 21.10
N TRP A 255 11.64 -2.37 20.29
CA TRP A 255 13.05 -2.11 20.59
C TRP A 255 13.31 -0.74 21.23
N GLN A 256 12.28 0.10 21.39
CA GLN A 256 12.36 1.38 22.10
C GLN A 256 12.09 1.17 23.60
#